data_AF-A0A2E9BRI2-F1
#
_entry.id   AF-A0A2E9BRI2-F1
#
_cell.length_a   1.000
_cell.length_b   1.000
_cell.length_c   1.000
_cell.angle_alpha   90.00
_cell.angle_beta   90.00
_cell.angle_gamma   90.00
#
_symmetry.space_group_name_H-M   'P 1'
#
loop_
_entity.id
_entity.type
_entity.pdbx_description
1 polymer ?
#
loop_
_entity_poly.entity_id
_entity_poly.type
_entity_poly.pdbx_seq_one_letter_code
_entity_poly.pdbx_strand_id
1 'polypeptide(L)'
;MKKPLVILIGALTLGAALPALAGPDFQVIEQGRKAAQVAAAERRADTLAGKGSPNCPPPPLVLPLDHGPRALTTPGENRQRRARYEAQLRACKNVSS
;
A
#
# COMPACT_ATOMS: atom_id res chain seq x y z
N MET A 1 43.65 34.45 -24.97
CA MET A 1 42.28 34.06 -24.59
C MET A 1 42.08 32.57 -24.24
N LYS A 2 43.04 31.68 -24.52
CA LYS A 2 42.93 30.23 -24.26
C LYS A 2 43.10 29.78 -22.80
N LYS A 3 43.94 30.47 -22.00
CA LYS A 3 44.19 30.16 -20.59
C LYS A 3 42.97 30.27 -19.66
N PRO A 4 42.14 31.34 -19.71
CA PRO A 4 40.94 31.41 -18.88
C PRO A 4 39.91 30.35 -19.29
N LEU A 5 39.82 30.02 -20.59
CA LEU A 5 38.89 29.00 -21.09
C LEU A 5 39.22 27.60 -20.53
N VAL A 6 40.51 27.25 -20.46
CA VAL A 6 40.95 25.96 -19.90
C VAL A 6 40.65 25.85 -18.40
N ILE A 7 40.85 26.94 -17.64
CA ILE A 7 40.53 26.97 -16.19
C ILE A 7 39.02 26.83 -15.98
N LEU A 8 38.22 27.49 -16.81
CA LEU A 8 36.75 27.47 -16.70
C LEU A 8 36.17 26.10 -17.01
N ILE A 9 36.71 25.42 -18.04
CA ILE A 9 36.34 24.04 -18.38
C ILE A 9 36.74 23.08 -17.24
N GLY A 10 37.95 23.23 -16.69
CA GLY A 10 38.41 22.39 -15.57
C GLY A 10 37.58 22.58 -14.28
N ALA A 11 37.19 23.81 -13.96
CA ALA A 11 36.33 24.08 -12.81
C ALA A 11 34.91 23.49 -13.01
N LEU A 12 34.38 23.57 -14.23
CA LEU A 12 33.06 23.03 -14.55
C LEU A 12 33.01 21.51 -14.45
N THR A 13 34.05 20.82 -14.93
CA THR A 13 34.12 19.35 -14.88
C THR A 13 34.29 18.83 -13.45
N LEU A 14 35.11 19.49 -12.62
CA LEU A 14 35.22 19.12 -11.19
C LEU A 14 33.93 19.41 -10.42
N GLY A 15 33.27 20.54 -10.67
CA GLY A 15 32.02 20.90 -10.00
C GLY A 15 30.87 19.94 -10.29
N ALA A 16 30.80 19.41 -11.52
CA ALA A 16 29.75 18.47 -11.93
C ALA A 16 30.02 17.01 -11.49
N ALA A 17 31.29 16.62 -11.30
CA ALA A 17 31.65 15.24 -10.94
C ALA A 17 31.51 14.94 -9.43
N LEU A 18 31.64 15.94 -8.57
CA LEU A 18 31.62 15.76 -7.11
C LEU A 18 30.29 15.24 -6.55
N PRO A 19 29.10 15.70 -7.00
CA PRO A 19 27.82 15.17 -6.51
C PRO A 19 27.59 13.69 -6.85
N ALA A 20 28.25 13.17 -7.89
CA ALA A 20 28.16 11.76 -8.28
C ALA A 20 28.97 10.82 -7.38
N LEU A 21 29.92 11.37 -6.60
CA LEU A 21 30.74 10.63 -5.63
C LEU A 21 30.25 10.80 -4.19
N ALA A 22 29.33 11.74 -3.94
CA ALA A 22 28.63 11.82 -2.68
C ALA A 22 27.64 10.66 -2.60
N GLY A 23 27.89 9.71 -1.69
CA GLY A 23 26.95 8.61 -1.43
C GLY A 23 25.57 9.15 -1.03
N PRO A 24 24.49 8.44 -1.35
CA PRO A 24 23.15 8.87 -1.01
C PRO A 24 22.98 9.04 0.50
N ASP A 25 22.15 10.00 0.90
CA ASP A 25 21.83 10.22 2.32
C ASP A 25 21.00 9.04 2.86
N PHE A 26 21.69 8.10 3.49
CA PHE A 26 21.07 6.93 4.08
C PHE A 26 20.11 7.27 5.23
N GLN A 27 20.27 8.42 5.90
CA GLN A 27 19.34 8.82 6.97
C GLN A 27 17.98 9.20 6.37
N VAL A 28 17.98 9.98 5.29
CA VAL A 28 16.74 10.35 4.57
C VAL A 28 16.06 9.11 3.97
N ILE A 29 16.84 8.19 3.40
CA ILE A 29 16.31 6.94 2.85
C ILE A 29 15.68 6.07 3.95
N GLU A 30 16.35 5.90 5.09
CA GLU A 30 15.83 5.10 6.20
C GLU A 30 14.62 5.74 6.87
N GLN A 31 14.59 7.07 6.99
CA GLN A 31 13.41 7.79 7.46
C GLN A 31 12.23 7.58 6.52
N GLY A 32 12.45 7.70 5.21
CA GLY A 32 11.43 7.41 4.19
C GLY A 32 10.92 5.97 4.27
N ARG A 33 11.83 5.00 4.45
CA ARG A 33 11.49 3.58 4.59
C ARG A 33 10.67 3.30 5.86
N LYS A 34 10.96 3.98 6.96
CA LYS A 34 10.18 3.89 8.20
C LYS A 34 8.79 4.50 8.03
N ALA A 35 8.70 5.70 7.46
CA ALA A 35 7.41 6.36 7.20
C ALA A 35 6.51 5.51 6.28
N ALA A 36 7.09 4.91 5.23
CA ALA A 36 6.37 4.02 4.33
C ALA A 36 5.83 2.77 5.05
N GLN A 37 6.61 2.20 5.98
CA GLN A 37 6.16 1.06 6.78
C GLN A 37 5.02 1.42 7.72
N VAL A 38 5.08 2.59 8.38
CA VAL A 38 3.99 3.08 9.24
C VAL A 38 2.73 3.30 8.42
N ALA A 39 2.81 4.00 7.29
CA ALA A 39 1.66 4.22 6.40
C ALA A 39 1.08 2.90 5.86
N ALA A 40 1.92 1.90 5.56
CA ALA A 40 1.46 0.58 5.14
C ALA A 40 0.77 -0.20 6.29
N ALA A 41 1.27 -0.07 7.51
CA ALA A 41 0.65 -0.66 8.70
C ALA A 41 -0.71 -0.02 9.01
N GLU A 42 -0.81 1.31 8.91
CA GLU A 42 -2.07 2.05 9.06
C GLU A 42 -3.09 1.63 8.00
N ARG A 43 -2.70 1.57 6.71
CA ARG A 43 -3.60 1.07 5.65
C ARG A 43 -4.06 -0.37 5.88
N ARG A 44 -3.19 -1.23 6.41
CA ARG A 44 -3.57 -2.60 6.79
C ARG A 44 -4.54 -2.60 7.98
N ALA A 45 -4.32 -1.74 8.96
CA ALA A 45 -5.23 -1.58 10.09
C ALA A 45 -6.59 -1.05 9.63
N ASP A 46 -6.64 -0.06 8.74
CA ASP A 46 -7.88 0.48 8.18
C ASP A 46 -8.65 -0.56 7.35
N THR A 47 -7.95 -1.32 6.50
CA THR A 47 -8.57 -2.41 5.72
C THR A 47 -9.09 -3.53 6.62
N LEU A 48 -8.38 -3.88 7.70
CA LEU A 48 -8.85 -4.84 8.71
C LEU A 48 -9.99 -4.29 9.56
N ALA A 49 -10.00 -2.99 9.83
CA ALA A 49 -11.06 -2.28 10.57
C ALA A 49 -12.28 -1.96 9.68
N GLY A 50 -12.22 -2.24 8.37
CA GLY A 50 -13.25 -1.87 7.40
C GLY A 50 -13.39 -0.35 7.18
N LYS A 51 -12.47 0.45 7.72
CA LYS A 51 -12.37 1.89 7.46
C LYS A 51 -11.93 2.07 6.02
N GLY A 52 -12.85 2.48 5.15
CA GLY A 52 -12.59 2.70 3.73
C GLY A 52 -13.24 1.69 2.78
N SER A 53 -14.19 0.86 3.24
CA SER A 53 -15.18 0.32 2.29
C SER A 53 -16.04 1.49 1.80
N PRO A 54 -15.96 1.90 0.52
CA PRO A 54 -16.63 3.11 0.04
C PRO A 54 -18.16 3.00 0.08
N ASN A 55 -18.71 1.79 0.25
CA ASN A 55 -20.14 1.53 0.30
C ASN A 55 -20.47 0.67 1.52
N CYS A 56 -20.83 1.33 2.62
CA CYS A 56 -21.63 0.73 3.67
C CYS A 56 -23.11 1.03 3.35
N PRO A 57 -24.02 0.04 3.37
CA PRO A 57 -23.79 -1.38 3.68
C PRO A 57 -23.13 -2.17 2.53
N PRO A 58 -22.44 -3.29 2.84
CA PRO A 58 -21.91 -4.20 1.82
C PRO A 58 -23.02 -4.78 0.95
N PRO A 59 -22.74 -5.14 -0.32
CA PRO A 59 -23.72 -5.74 -1.21
C PRO A 59 -24.25 -7.08 -0.64
N PRO A 60 -25.50 -7.45 -0.95
CA PRO A 60 -26.13 -8.64 -0.37
C PRO A 60 -25.31 -9.90 -0.61
N LEU A 61 -25.11 -10.69 0.45
CA LEU A 61 -24.37 -11.94 0.38
C LEU A 61 -25.16 -12.98 -0.43
N VAL A 62 -24.67 -13.32 -1.61
CA VAL A 62 -25.15 -14.45 -2.41
C VAL A 62 -24.21 -15.63 -2.17
N LEU A 63 -24.74 -16.70 -1.57
CA LEU A 63 -24.03 -17.95 -1.42
C LEU A 63 -24.42 -18.88 -2.56
N PRO A 64 -23.45 -19.41 -3.31
CA PRO A 64 -23.75 -20.47 -4.28
C PRO A 64 -24.35 -21.67 -3.54
N LEU A 65 -25.58 -22.04 -3.90
CA LEU A 65 -26.23 -23.28 -3.48
C LEU A 65 -25.93 -24.34 -4.54
N ASP A 66 -24.66 -24.72 -4.64
CA ASP A 66 -24.31 -25.86 -5.47
C ASP A 66 -24.33 -27.11 -4.58
N HIS A 67 -25.43 -27.86 -4.66
CA HIS A 67 -25.65 -29.09 -3.87
C HIS A 67 -25.50 -30.36 -4.72
N GLY A 68 -25.02 -30.23 -5.96
CA GLY A 68 -24.83 -31.36 -6.86
C GLY A 68 -23.50 -32.10 -6.63
N PRO A 69 -23.31 -33.27 -7.25
CA PRO A 69 -22.06 -34.03 -7.21
C PRO A 69 -20.87 -33.28 -7.86
N ARG A 70 -21.12 -32.14 -8.51
CA ARG A 70 -20.11 -31.24 -9.10
C ARG A 70 -20.11 -29.85 -8.45
N ALA A 71 -20.54 -29.77 -7.18
CA ALA A 71 -20.59 -28.51 -6.47
C ALA A 71 -19.25 -27.76 -6.54
N LEU A 72 -19.24 -26.58 -7.14
CA LEU A 72 -18.03 -25.75 -7.24
C LEU A 72 -17.64 -25.14 -5.90
N THR A 73 -18.56 -25.10 -4.94
CA THR A 73 -18.33 -24.54 -3.60
C THR A 73 -18.66 -25.56 -2.52
N THR A 74 -17.76 -25.67 -1.55
CA THR A 74 -17.95 -26.52 -0.38
C THR A 74 -18.76 -25.83 0.71
N PRO A 75 -19.46 -26.58 1.59
CA PRO A 75 -20.12 -26.01 2.76
C PRO A 75 -19.18 -25.19 3.67
N GLY A 76 -17.90 -25.54 3.73
CA GLY A 76 -16.89 -24.82 4.50
C GLY A 76 -16.62 -23.42 3.96
N GLU A 77 -16.51 -23.28 2.63
CA GLU A 77 -16.31 -21.97 1.98
C GLU A 77 -17.51 -21.06 2.18
N ASN A 78 -18.73 -21.60 2.13
CA ASN A 78 -19.94 -20.83 2.42
C ASN A 78 -19.99 -20.34 3.88
N ARG A 79 -19.50 -21.13 4.85
CA ARG A 79 -19.34 -20.67 6.24
C ARG A 79 -18.35 -19.50 6.34
N GLN A 80 -17.22 -19.58 5.65
CA GLN A 80 -16.23 -18.49 5.64
C GLN A 80 -16.78 -17.21 4.99
N ARG A 81 -17.53 -17.34 3.87
CA ARG A 81 -18.18 -16.20 3.20
C ARG A 81 -19.20 -15.51 4.10
N ARG A 82 -20.01 -16.27 4.83
CA ARG A 82 -20.94 -15.73 5.86
C ARG A 82 -20.19 -14.98 6.95
N ALA A 83 -19.15 -15.58 7.53
CA ALA A 83 -18.38 -14.95 8.61
C ALA A 83 -17.74 -13.62 8.17
N ARG A 84 -17.20 -13.55 6.94
CA ARG A 84 -16.65 -12.32 6.38
C ARG A 84 -17.72 -11.24 6.17
N TYR A 85 -18.89 -11.61 5.66
CA TYR A 85 -20.00 -10.69 5.46
C TYR A 85 -20.52 -10.13 6.79
N GLU A 86 -20.67 -10.97 7.82
CA GLU A 86 -21.04 -10.54 9.17
C GLU A 86 -20.00 -9.58 9.77
N ALA A 87 -18.71 -9.85 9.58
CA ALA A 87 -17.64 -8.95 10.02
C ALA A 87 -17.71 -7.58 9.33
N GLN A 88 -18.01 -7.55 8.02
CA GLN A 88 -18.20 -6.30 7.27
C GLN A 88 -19.42 -5.51 7.78
N LEU A 89 -20.54 -6.18 8.08
CA LEU A 89 -21.71 -5.54 8.67
C LEU A 89 -21.39 -4.93 10.04
N ARG A 90 -20.64 -5.64 10.89
CA ARG A 90 -20.19 -5.13 12.20
C ARG A 90 -19.27 -3.93 12.04
N ALA A 91 -18.32 -3.99 11.11
CA ALA A 91 -17.43 -2.87 10.81
C ALA A 91 -18.20 -1.63 10.32
N CYS A 92 -19.17 -1.80 9.41
CA CYS A 92 -20.02 -0.70 8.94
C CYS A 92 -20.85 -0.07 10.07
N LYS A 93 -21.43 -0.88 10.97
CA LYS A 93 -22.20 -0.37 12.12
C LYS A 93 -21.36 0.55 13.01
N ASN A 94 -20.08 0.23 13.19
CA ASN A 94 -19.15 1.01 14.01
C ASN A 94 -18.66 2.31 13.33
N VAL A 95 -18.85 2.45 12.01
CA VAL A 95 -18.50 3.67 11.24
C VAL A 95 -19.68 4.65 11.18
N SER A 96 -20.92 4.17 11.27
CA SER A 96 -22.14 4.98 11.21
C SER A 96 -22.57 5.60 12.56
N SER A 97 -21.79 5.38 13.63
CA SER A 97 -22.05 5.86 15.00
C SER A 97 -20.93 6.78 15.44
#